data_AF-D0N9N2-F1
#
_entry.id   AF-D0N9N2-F1
#
_cell.length_a   1.000
_cell.length_b   1.000
_cell.length_c   1.000
_cell.angle_alpha   90.00
_cell.angle_beta   90.00
_cell.angle_gamma   90.00
#
_symmetry.space_group_name_H-M   'P 1'
#
loop_
_entity.id
_entity.type
_entity.pdbx_description
1 polymer ?
#
loop_
_entity_poly.entity_id
_entity_poly.type
_entity_poly.pdbx_seq_one_letter_code
_entity_poly.pdbx_strand_id
1 'polypeptide(L)' 'MPKASYGSATTKQCELCEKAISRTNFSKHKKRCKGINVRDSRSDIRKRSWNKHRDKRVGEQRNRRASNLFEET' A
#
# COMPACT_ATOMS: atom_id res chain seq x y z
N MET A 1 -7.21 -19.72 -30.62
CA MET A 1 -7.22 -18.52 -29.76
C MET A 1 -5.86 -18.41 -29.09
N PRO A 2 -4.96 -17.52 -29.55
CA PRO A 2 -3.64 -17.37 -28.92
C PRO A 2 -3.83 -16.85 -27.50
N LYS A 3 -3.24 -17.54 -26.52
CA LYS A 3 -3.23 -17.13 -25.12
C LYS A 3 -2.46 -15.81 -25.02
N ALA A 4 -3.14 -14.75 -24.60
CA ALA A 4 -2.53 -13.44 -24.37
C ALA A 4 -1.32 -13.60 -23.43
N SER A 5 -0.20 -12.96 -23.78
CA SER A 5 1.02 -12.98 -22.98
C SER A 5 0.74 -12.54 -21.54
N TYR A 6 1.33 -13.25 -20.59
CA TYR A 6 1.22 -12.95 -19.17
C TYR A 6 1.77 -11.54 -18.93
N GLY A 7 0.87 -10.56 -18.72
CA GLY A 7 1.23 -9.13 -18.61
C GLY A 7 0.45 -8.19 -19.55
N SER A 8 -0.25 -8.70 -20.56
CA SER A 8 -1.08 -7.89 -21.46
C SER A 8 -2.46 -7.56 -20.87
N ALA A 9 -2.48 -7.09 -19.62
CA ALA A 9 -3.72 -6.61 -19.01
C ALA A 9 -4.16 -5.33 -19.76
N THR A 10 -5.23 -5.42 -20.53
CA THR A 10 -5.83 -4.28 -21.24
C THR A 10 -5.99 -3.07 -20.30
N THR A 11 -5.33 -1.97 -20.61
CA THR A 11 -5.42 -0.70 -19.88
C THR A 11 -6.46 0.22 -20.50
N LYS A 12 -7.04 1.10 -19.69
CA LYS A 12 -7.93 2.19 -20.10
C LYS A 12 -7.38 3.50 -19.56
N GLN A 13 -7.37 4.54 -20.39
CA GLN A 13 -6.98 5.89 -19.96
C GLN A 13 -8.05 6.52 -19.08
N CYS A 14 -7.63 7.20 -18.02
CA CYS A 14 -8.51 8.01 -17.19
C CYS A 14 -8.56 9.44 -17.73
N GLU A 15 -9.74 9.95 -18.05
CA GLU A 15 -9.92 11.34 -18.52
C GLU A 15 -9.64 12.40 -17.45
N LEU A 16 -9.69 12.03 -16.16
CA LEU A 16 -9.50 12.98 -15.05
C LEU A 16 -8.03 13.22 -14.70
N CYS A 17 -7.17 12.22 -14.91
CA CYS A 17 -5.75 12.30 -14.52
C CYS A 17 -4.79 11.79 -15.59
N GLU A 18 -5.33 11.45 -16.77
CA GLU A 18 -4.61 11.01 -17.98
C GLU A 18 -3.77 9.74 -17.82
N LYS A 19 -3.83 9.07 -16.66
CA LYS A 19 -3.11 7.82 -16.40
C LYS A 19 -3.77 6.64 -17.08
N ALA A 20 -2.95 5.78 -17.70
CA ALA A 20 -3.37 4.46 -18.16
C ALA A 20 -3.50 3.51 -16.95
N ILE A 21 -4.69 2.96 -16.75
CA ILE A 21 -5.00 2.09 -15.62
C ILE A 21 -5.54 0.76 -16.16
N SER A 22 -5.11 -0.37 -15.58
CA SER A 22 -5.66 -1.69 -15.93
C SER A 22 -7.20 -1.70 -15.82
N ARG A 23 -7.88 -2.30 -16.81
CA ARG A 23 -9.36 -2.39 -16.84
C ARG A 23 -9.94 -2.97 -15.54
N THR A 24 -9.26 -3.94 -14.92
CA THR A 24 -9.71 -4.57 -13.66
C THR A 24 -9.71 -3.59 -12.48
N ASN A 25 -8.84 -2.59 -12.51
CA ASN A 25 -8.70 -1.58 -11.45
C ASN A 25 -9.37 -0.24 -11.78
N PHE A 26 -9.86 -0.05 -13.01
CA PHE A 26 -10.37 1.23 -13.50
C PHE A 26 -11.55 1.78 -12.68
N SER A 27 -12.47 0.92 -12.24
CA SER A 27 -13.63 1.35 -11.43
C SER A 27 -13.19 1.89 -10.05
N LYS A 28 -12.27 1.18 -9.38
CA LYS A 28 -11.70 1.63 -8.10
C LYS A 28 -10.92 2.93 -8.27
N HIS A 29 -10.12 3.02 -9.33
CA HIS A 29 -9.40 4.23 -9.69
C HIS A 29 -10.35 5.41 -9.94
N LYS A 30 -11.39 5.24 -10.76
CA LYS A 30 -12.36 6.31 -11.10
C LYS A 30 -13.02 6.90 -9.85
N LYS A 31 -13.36 6.06 -8.86
CA LYS A 31 -13.90 6.55 -7.57
C LYS A 31 -12.86 7.38 -6.80
N ARG A 32 -11.64 6.86 -6.62
CA ARG A 32 -10.55 7.60 -5.95
C ARG A 32 -10.18 8.90 -6.68
N CYS A 33 -10.12 8.87 -8.01
CA CYS A 33 -9.77 10.02 -8.85
C CYS A 33 -10.82 11.12 -8.80
N LYS A 34 -12.09 10.78 -8.53
CA LYS A 34 -13.17 11.74 -8.26
C LYS A 34 -13.17 12.29 -6.82
N GLY A 35 -12.20 11.91 -6.00
CA GLY A 35 -12.18 12.27 -4.58
C GLY A 35 -13.23 11.54 -3.74
N ILE A 36 -13.94 10.55 -4.30
CA ILE A 36 -14.87 9.72 -3.52
C ILE A 36 -14.01 8.81 -2.64
N ASN A 37 -14.13 8.97 -1.32
CA ASN A 37 -13.45 8.14 -0.33
C ASN A 37 -13.87 6.68 -0.51
N VAL A 38 -13.06 5.94 -1.25
CA VAL A 38 -13.15 4.48 -1.28
C VAL A 38 -12.66 4.01 0.08
N ARG A 39 -13.50 3.22 0.78
CA ARG A 39 -13.17 2.60 2.06
C ARG A 39 -11.72 2.13 2.05
N ASP A 40 -10.94 2.59 3.04
CA ASP A 40 -9.52 2.30 3.13
C ASP A 40 -9.27 0.80 2.92
N SER A 41 -8.33 0.47 2.04
CA SER A 41 -7.97 -0.93 1.86
C SER A 41 -7.34 -1.45 3.16
N ARG A 42 -7.41 -2.76 3.41
CA ARG A 42 -6.74 -3.38 4.57
C ARG A 42 -5.26 -2.98 4.68
N SER A 43 -4.58 -2.82 3.53
CA SER A 43 -3.21 -2.33 3.46
C SER A 43 -3.06 -0.89 3.96
N ASP A 44 -3.97 0.01 3.55
CA ASP A 44 -3.97 1.41 3.95
C ASP A 44 -4.18 1.54 5.47
N ILE A 45 -5.12 0.76 6.02
CA ILE A 45 -5.39 0.69 7.47
C ILE A 45 -4.14 0.21 8.22
N ARG A 46 -3.50 -0.87 7.76
CA ARG A 46 -2.27 -1.39 8.37
C ARG A 46 -1.15 -0.37 8.34
N LYS A 47 -0.96 0.33 7.21
CA LYS A 47 0.06 1.38 7.08
C LYS A 47 -0.19 2.55 8.04
N ARG A 48 -1.45 2.98 8.18
CA ARG A 48 -1.83 4.04 9.13
C ARG A 48 -1.58 3.61 10.58
N SER A 49 -1.95 2.38 10.93
CA SER A 49 -1.66 1.79 12.25
C SER A 49 -0.16 1.69 12.52
N TRP A 50 0.62 1.19 11.55
CA TRP A 50 2.08 1.14 11.66
C TRP A 50 2.68 2.51 11.92
N ASN A 51 2.31 3.52 11.13
CA ASN A 51 2.83 4.88 11.31
C ASN A 51 2.49 5.45 12.69
N LYS A 52 1.27 5.21 13.20
CA LYS A 52 0.84 5.68 14.52
C LYS A 52 1.68 5.08 15.66
N HIS A 53 2.13 3.84 15.52
CA HIS A 53 2.82 3.11 16.60
C HIS A 53 4.32 2.91 16.33
N ARG A 54 4.86 3.50 15.27
CA ARG A 54 6.23 3.26 14.79
C ARG A 54 7.26 3.63 15.85
N ASP A 55 7.19 4.85 16.38
CA ASP A 55 8.24 5.37 17.27
C ASP A 55 8.31 4.59 18.57
N LYS A 56 7.14 4.23 19.14
CA LYS A 56 7.08 3.34 20.32
C LYS A 56 7.70 1.98 20.03
N ARG A 57 7.31 1.33 18.92
CA ARG A 57 7.84 -0.01 18.58
C ARG A 57 9.34 0.01 18.28
N VAL A 58 9.84 1.03 17.58
CA VAL A 58 11.27 1.20 17.29
C VAL A 58 12.03 1.50 18.58
N GLY A 59 11.49 2.34 19.46
CA GLY A 59 12.07 2.63 20.77
C GLY A 59 12.19 1.38 21.64
N GLU A 60 11.12 0.59 21.75
CA GLU A 60 11.14 -0.69 22.47
C GLU A 60 12.15 -1.67 21.87
N GLN A 61 12.25 -1.75 20.54
CA GLN A 61 13.22 -2.62 19.87
C GLN A 61 14.67 -2.20 20.16
N ARG A 62 14.96 -0.89 20.13
CA ARG A 62 16.30 -0.37 20.46
C ARG A 62 16.64 -0.65 21.93
N ASN A 63 15.69 -0.44 22.83
CA ASN A 63 15.91 -0.67 24.25
C ASN A 63 16.21 -2.15 24.54
N ARG A 64 15.43 -3.09 23.96
CA ARG A 64 15.72 -4.53 24.09
C ARG A 64 17.11 -4.90 23.58
N ARG A 65 17.54 -4.34 22.45
CA ARG A 65 18.89 -4.59 21.93
C ARG A 65 19.96 -4.07 22.89
N ALA A 66 19.76 -2.89 23.46
CA ALA A 66 20.68 -2.34 24.45
C ALA A 66 20.74 -3.23 25.69
N SER A 67 19.59 -3.66 26.23
CA SER A 67 19.54 -4.56 27.39
C SER A 67 20.26 -5.89 27.15
N ASN A 68 20.04 -6.52 25.99
CA ASN A 68 20.71 -7.79 25.68
C ASN A 68 22.23 -7.63 25.50
N LEU A 69 22.70 -6.49 24.99
CA LEU A 69 24.13 -6.16 24.89
C LEU A 69 24.82 -6.06 26.25
N PHE A 70 24.10 -5.67 27.30
CA PHE A 70 24.62 -5.61 28.67
C PHE A 70 24.57 -6.95 29.41
N GLU A 71 23.77 -7.92 28.95
CA GLU A 71 23.70 -9.26 29.53
C GLU A 71 24.74 -10.24 28.92
N GLU A 72 25.30 -9.92 27.75
CA GLU A 72 26.33 -10.72 27.06
C GLU A 72 27.78 -10.36 27.44
N THR A 73 27.99 -9.39 28.34
CA THR A 73 29.31 -8.97 28.88
C THR A 73 29.49 -9.36 30.34
#